data_AF-A0A416R980-F1
#
_entry.id   AF-A0A416R980-F1
#
_cell.length_a   1.000
_cell.length_b   1.000
_cell.length_c   1.000
_cell.angle_alpha   90.00
_cell.angle_beta   90.00
_cell.angle_gamma   90.00
#
_symmetry.space_group_name_H-M   'P 1'
#
loop_
_entity.id
_entity.type
_entity.pdbx_description
1 polymer ?
#
loop_
_entity_poly.entity_id
_entity_poly.type
_entity_poly.pdbx_seq_one_letter_code
_entity_poly.pdbx_strand_id
1 'polypeptide(L)'
;MSVDVTCALCAAGSVILLAWMDAALIAPRDKRLLCLGLVSAVPVGLLAGGNLLLKPFDLAWRNLPGGLMAAAGILCLVAVVIGAAARVVTCPMERRSLGARAAVRITVLAGAAIFLYYFLVLAPWAACFTYAGQERMITYKGQTLLEVDNSFLDPMYDYYTYHGPVFRGAELLYSSQEHRLDENP
;
A
#
# COMPACT_ATOMS: atom_id res chain seq x y z
N MET A 1 16.28 -10.35 -0.63
CA MET A 1 15.06 -10.98 -0.10
C MET A 1 13.95 -9.93 -0.08
N SER A 2 13.13 -9.77 -1.12
CA SER A 2 12.14 -8.66 -1.11
C SER A 2 10.99 -8.80 -2.12
N VAL A 3 11.18 -9.43 -3.28
CA VAL A 3 10.15 -9.45 -4.34
C VAL A 3 9.06 -10.50 -4.09
N ASP A 4 9.42 -11.66 -3.54
CA ASP A 4 8.50 -12.80 -3.39
C ASP A 4 7.44 -12.60 -2.29
N VAL A 5 7.78 -11.88 -1.22
CA VAL A 5 6.85 -11.63 -0.11
C VAL A 5 5.77 -10.62 -0.51
N THR A 6 6.16 -9.59 -1.26
CA THR A 6 5.24 -8.57 -1.78
C THR A 6 4.32 -9.16 -2.84
N CYS A 7 4.84 -10.03 -3.72
CA CYS A 7 4.02 -10.79 -4.67
C CYS A 7 3.09 -11.80 -3.98
N ALA A 8 3.53 -12.50 -2.94
CA ALA A 8 2.70 -13.43 -2.18
C ALA A 8 1.59 -12.72 -1.38
N LEU A 9 1.85 -11.52 -0.86
CA LEU A 9 0.86 -10.68 -0.18
C LEU A 9 -0.15 -10.08 -1.16
N CYS A 10 0.29 -9.64 -2.33
CA CYS A 10 -0.61 -9.22 -3.42
C CYS A 10 -1.44 -10.40 -3.93
N ALA A 11 -0.85 -11.59 -4.07
CA ALA A 11 -1.54 -12.81 -4.48
C ALA A 11 -2.57 -13.27 -3.44
N ALA A 12 -2.19 -13.35 -2.15
CA ALA A 12 -3.09 -13.71 -1.06
C ALA A 12 -4.22 -12.68 -0.86
N GLY A 13 -3.88 -11.38 -0.95
CA GLY A 13 -4.86 -10.29 -0.96
C GLY A 13 -5.83 -10.41 -2.14
N SER A 14 -5.35 -10.77 -3.33
CA SER A 14 -6.19 -10.95 -4.51
C SER A 14 -7.07 -12.21 -4.46
N VAL A 15 -6.61 -13.31 -3.84
CA VAL A 15 -7.44 -14.51 -3.62
C VAL A 15 -8.52 -14.25 -2.57
N ILE A 16 -8.20 -13.50 -1.50
CA ILE A 16 -9.19 -13.06 -0.52
C ILE A 16 -10.18 -12.09 -1.18
N LEU A 17 -9.73 -11.12 -1.97
CA LEU A 17 -10.59 -10.21 -2.74
C LEU A 17 -11.45 -10.94 -3.76
N LEU A 18 -10.95 -11.97 -4.44
CA LEU A 18 -11.72 -12.80 -5.37
C LEU A 18 -12.78 -13.64 -4.64
N ALA A 19 -12.44 -14.26 -3.52
CA ALA A 19 -13.40 -14.97 -2.66
C ALA A 19 -14.44 -14.01 -2.06
N TRP A 20 -14.05 -12.76 -1.80
CA TRP A 20 -14.93 -11.70 -1.33
C TRP A 20 -15.81 -11.11 -2.44
N MET A 21 -15.30 -11.04 -3.68
CA MET A 21 -16.08 -10.70 -4.88
C MET A 21 -17.12 -11.77 -5.17
N ASP A 22 -16.80 -13.05 -4.98
CA ASP A 22 -17.74 -14.16 -5.11
C ASP A 22 -18.82 -14.11 -4.01
N ALA A 23 -18.44 -13.72 -2.78
CA ALA A 23 -19.39 -13.47 -1.69
C ALA A 23 -20.24 -12.20 -1.91
N ALA A 24 -19.67 -11.16 -2.52
CA ALA A 24 -20.36 -9.92 -2.88
C ALA A 24 -21.28 -10.09 -4.11
N LEU A 25 -20.98 -11.03 -5.02
CA LEU A 25 -21.87 -11.47 -6.10
C LEU A 25 -23.14 -12.15 -5.58
N ILE A 26 -23.10 -12.71 -4.36
CA ILE A 26 -24.27 -13.27 -3.66
C ILE A 26 -25.10 -12.18 -2.98
N ALA A 27 -24.52 -11.00 -2.69
CA ALA A 27 -25.24 -9.86 -2.15
C ALA A 27 -25.84 -9.02 -3.29
N PRO A 28 -27.11 -8.56 -3.20
CA PRO A 28 -27.74 -7.79 -4.26
C PRO A 28 -26.88 -6.58 -4.64
N ARG A 29 -26.74 -6.38 -5.95
CA ARG A 29 -25.97 -5.38 -6.72
C ARG A 29 -26.06 -3.96 -6.14
N ASP A 30 -25.43 -3.73 -5.00
CA ASP A 30 -25.46 -2.44 -4.31
C ASP A 30 -24.48 -1.48 -4.98
N LYS A 31 -25.05 -0.51 -5.69
CA LYS A 31 -24.32 0.53 -6.40
C LYS A 31 -23.33 1.26 -5.48
N ARG A 32 -23.62 1.37 -4.18
CA ARG A 32 -22.76 2.06 -3.21
C ARG A 32 -21.47 1.30 -2.94
N LEU A 33 -21.54 -0.01 -2.71
CA LEU A 33 -20.35 -0.85 -2.49
C LEU A 33 -19.51 -0.97 -3.77
N LEU A 34 -20.15 -1.08 -4.92
CA LEU A 34 -19.45 -1.05 -6.22
C LEU A 34 -18.75 0.28 -6.45
N CYS A 35 -19.40 1.40 -6.14
CA CYS A 35 -18.79 2.73 -6.23
C CYS A 35 -17.62 2.86 -5.27
N LEU A 36 -17.76 2.39 -4.03
CA LEU A 36 -16.71 2.43 -3.01
C LEU A 36 -15.52 1.54 -3.39
N GLY A 37 -15.79 0.37 -3.97
CA GLY A 37 -14.78 -0.53 -4.54
C GLY A 37 -14.03 0.11 -5.72
N LEU A 38 -14.75 0.72 -6.67
CA LEU A 38 -14.14 1.45 -7.78
C LEU A 38 -13.29 2.62 -7.31
N VAL A 39 -13.78 3.40 -6.33
CA VAL A 39 -13.04 4.51 -5.73
C VAL A 39 -11.78 4.00 -5.03
N SER A 40 -11.85 2.85 -4.34
CA SER A 40 -10.68 2.24 -3.68
C SER A 40 -9.63 1.70 -4.67
N ALA A 41 -10.06 1.30 -5.87
CA ALA A 41 -9.15 0.81 -6.91
C ALA A 41 -8.27 1.93 -7.51
N VAL A 42 -8.69 3.19 -7.42
CA VAL A 42 -7.95 4.33 -7.96
C VAL A 42 -6.60 4.56 -7.26
N PRO A 43 -6.53 4.79 -5.92
CA PRO A 43 -5.25 5.01 -5.25
C PRO A 43 -4.34 3.77 -5.29
N VAL A 44 -4.92 2.57 -5.17
CA VAL A 44 -4.16 1.30 -5.24
C VAL A 44 -3.60 1.09 -6.65
N GLY A 45 -4.43 1.30 -7.67
CA GLY A 45 -4.03 1.21 -9.07
C GLY A 45 -3.03 2.29 -9.48
N LEU A 46 -3.14 3.50 -8.92
CA LEU A 46 -2.20 4.59 -9.20
C LEU A 46 -0.84 4.36 -8.54
N LEU A 47 -0.81 3.79 -7.33
CA LEU A 47 0.44 3.37 -6.69
C LEU A 47 1.12 2.21 -7.41
N ALA A 48 0.40 1.11 -7.62
CA ALA A 48 0.94 -0.09 -8.24
C ALA A 48 1.25 0.15 -9.73
N GLY A 49 0.30 0.76 -10.46
CA GLY A 49 0.46 1.13 -11.86
C GLY A 49 1.49 2.24 -12.06
N GLY A 50 1.54 3.22 -11.16
CA GLY A 50 2.57 4.25 -11.16
C GLY A 50 3.96 3.65 -11.01
N ASN A 51 4.19 2.77 -10.04
CA ASN A 51 5.48 2.09 -9.89
C ASN A 51 5.85 1.26 -11.13
N LEU A 52 4.89 0.58 -11.75
CA LEU A 52 5.15 -0.18 -12.98
C LEU A 52 5.47 0.71 -14.19
N LEU A 53 4.79 1.85 -14.32
CA LEU A 53 4.99 2.80 -15.41
C LEU A 53 6.25 3.65 -15.25
N LEU A 54 6.65 3.96 -14.01
CA LEU A 54 7.81 4.79 -13.71
C LEU A 54 9.13 3.99 -13.79
N LYS A 55 9.07 2.67 -13.55
CA LYS A 55 10.22 1.76 -13.64
C LYS A 55 11.01 1.85 -14.96
N PRO A 56 10.40 1.86 -16.17
CA PRO A 56 11.16 2.00 -17.41
C PRO A 56 11.80 3.38 -17.62
N PHE A 57 11.35 4.41 -16.89
CA PHE A 57 11.92 5.76 -16.95
C PHE A 57 12.92 6.05 -15.81
N ASP A 58 13.25 5.03 -15.02
CA ASP A 58 14.08 5.15 -13.81
C ASP A 58 13.56 6.22 -12.82
N LEU A 59 12.24 6.26 -12.66
CA LEU A 59 11.56 7.17 -11.75
C LEU A 59 10.90 6.39 -10.61
N ALA A 60 10.83 7.04 -9.45
CA ALA A 60 10.11 6.57 -8.28
C ALA A 60 9.21 7.68 -7.72
N TRP A 61 8.15 7.29 -7.00
CA TRP A 61 7.37 8.26 -6.24
C TRP A 61 8.23 8.90 -5.16
N ARG A 62 8.01 10.20 -4.93
CA ARG A 62 8.51 10.86 -3.73
C ARG A 62 7.78 10.35 -2.49
N ASN A 63 8.43 10.49 -1.34
CA ASN A 63 7.97 9.94 -0.07
C ASN A 63 6.59 10.50 0.32
N LEU A 64 6.39 11.82 0.20
CA LEU A 64 5.14 12.45 0.61
C LEU A 64 3.96 12.10 -0.33
N PRO A 65 4.05 12.25 -1.67
CA PRO A 65 3.01 11.79 -2.60
C PRO A 65 2.74 10.28 -2.51
N GLY A 66 3.79 9.45 -2.46
CA GLY A 66 3.67 8.00 -2.35
C GLY A 66 3.01 7.57 -1.04
N GLY A 67 3.43 8.16 0.08
CA GLY A 67 2.85 7.92 1.40
C GLY A 67 1.38 8.34 1.50
N LEU A 68 1.01 9.50 0.94
CA LEU A 68 -0.39 9.94 0.89
C LEU A 68 -1.26 8.98 0.09
N MET A 69 -0.80 8.52 -1.07
CA MET A 69 -1.55 7.53 -1.85
C MET A 69 -1.64 6.18 -1.12
N ALA A 70 -0.60 5.79 -0.38
CA ALA A 70 -0.58 4.53 0.34
C ALA A 70 -1.58 4.58 1.49
N ALA A 71 -1.57 5.66 2.27
CA ALA A 71 -2.54 5.92 3.33
C ALA A 71 -3.98 5.97 2.77
N ALA A 72 -4.20 6.68 1.67
CA ALA A 72 -5.51 6.75 1.02
C ALA A 72 -5.98 5.36 0.55
N GLY A 73 -5.09 4.56 -0.06
CA GLY A 73 -5.38 3.20 -0.48
C GLY A 73 -5.76 2.28 0.69
N ILE A 74 -4.98 2.34 1.78
CA ILE A 74 -5.24 1.57 3.01
C ILE A 74 -6.61 1.95 3.60
N LEU A 75 -6.89 3.24 3.79
CA LEU A 75 -8.17 3.71 4.33
C LEU A 75 -9.35 3.31 3.45
N CYS A 76 -9.21 3.40 2.13
CA CYS A 76 -10.26 2.99 1.20
C CYS A 76 -10.52 1.47 1.28
N LEU A 77 -9.48 0.65 1.33
CA LEU A 77 -9.62 -0.80 1.47
C LEU A 77 -10.29 -1.17 2.80
N VAL A 78 -9.89 -0.52 3.90
CA VAL A 78 -10.52 -0.70 5.21
C VAL A 78 -12.01 -0.34 5.16
N ALA A 79 -12.37 0.78 4.53
CA ALA A 79 -13.75 1.21 4.38
C ALA A 79 -14.59 0.22 3.56
N VAL A 80 -14.04 -0.34 2.46
CA VAL A 80 -14.70 -1.40 1.68
C VAL A 80 -14.97 -2.61 2.57
N VAL A 81 -13.95 -3.11 3.29
CA VAL A 81 -14.03 -4.32 4.12
C VAL A 81 -15.05 -4.17 5.25
N ILE A 82 -15.04 -3.05 5.97
CA ILE A 82 -16.04 -2.74 7.00
C ILE A 82 -17.43 -2.68 6.36
N GLY A 83 -17.53 -2.01 5.21
CA GLY A 83 -18.75 -1.85 4.44
C GLY A 83 -19.44 -3.16 4.12
N ALA A 84 -18.75 -4.14 3.53
CA ALA A 84 -19.42 -5.41 3.22
C ALA A 84 -19.45 -6.42 4.38
N ALA A 85 -18.56 -6.33 5.38
CA ALA A 85 -18.77 -7.07 6.63
C ALA A 85 -20.11 -6.68 7.29
N ALA A 86 -20.40 -5.37 7.38
CA ALA A 86 -21.67 -4.87 7.87
C ALA A 86 -22.87 -5.36 7.01
N ARG A 87 -22.70 -5.47 5.69
CA ARG A 87 -23.74 -6.01 4.80
C ARG A 87 -23.98 -7.50 5.01
N VAL A 88 -22.96 -8.33 5.13
CA VAL A 88 -23.12 -9.78 5.37
C VAL A 88 -23.85 -10.05 6.69
N VAL A 89 -23.67 -9.18 7.69
CA VAL A 89 -24.41 -9.25 8.96
C VAL A 89 -25.87 -8.81 8.80
N THR A 90 -26.12 -7.73 8.05
CA THR A 90 -27.46 -7.10 7.94
C THR A 90 -28.36 -7.71 6.87
N CYS A 91 -27.82 -8.35 5.84
CA CYS A 91 -28.61 -8.94 4.77
C CYS A 91 -29.33 -10.22 5.21
N PRO A 92 -30.64 -10.37 4.90
CA PRO A 92 -31.38 -11.59 5.17
C PRO A 92 -30.93 -12.69 4.20
N MET A 93 -30.26 -13.73 4.73
CA MET A 93 -29.90 -14.93 3.96
C MET A 93 -31.07 -15.91 3.94
N GLU A 94 -32.05 -15.64 3.08
CA GLU A 94 -33.36 -16.32 3.06
C GLU A 94 -33.30 -17.81 2.67
N ARG A 95 -32.21 -18.27 2.04
CA ARG A 95 -32.10 -19.61 1.42
C ARG A 95 -31.22 -20.63 2.16
N ARG A 96 -30.69 -20.31 3.36
CA ARG A 96 -29.74 -21.17 4.11
C ARG A 96 -30.27 -21.52 5.50
N SER A 97 -29.94 -22.73 5.98
CA SER A 97 -30.22 -23.16 7.35
C SER A 97 -29.55 -22.22 8.38
N LEU A 98 -30.11 -22.13 9.58
CA LEU A 98 -29.61 -21.26 10.66
C LEU A 98 -28.12 -21.49 10.95
N GLY A 99 -27.68 -22.75 11.00
CA GLY A 99 -26.27 -23.11 11.21
C GLY A 99 -25.36 -22.67 10.07
N ALA A 100 -25.77 -22.88 8.81
CA ALA A 100 -25.00 -22.44 7.65
C ALA A 100 -24.91 -20.91 7.56
N ARG A 101 -25.97 -20.20 7.98
CA ARG A 101 -25.98 -18.73 8.05
C ARG A 101 -25.00 -18.20 9.11
N ALA A 102 -25.00 -18.82 10.30
CA ALA A 102 -24.08 -18.46 11.37
C ALA A 102 -22.62 -18.73 10.97
N ALA A 103 -22.35 -19.89 10.38
CA ALA A 103 -21.02 -20.26 9.91
C ALA A 103 -20.47 -19.24 8.90
N VAL A 104 -21.26 -18.87 7.87
CA VAL A 104 -20.84 -17.87 6.88
C VAL A 104 -20.55 -16.52 7.51
N ARG A 105 -21.40 -16.05 8.43
CA ARG A 105 -21.18 -14.78 9.13
C ARG A 105 -19.89 -14.80 9.95
N ILE A 106 -19.64 -15.88 10.69
CA ILE A 106 -18.43 -16.04 11.49
C ILE A 106 -17.20 -16.06 10.59
N THR A 107 -17.22 -16.82 9.48
CA THR A 107 -16.10 -16.90 8.55
C THR A 107 -15.79 -15.55 7.91
N VAL A 108 -16.82 -14.81 7.47
CA VAL A 108 -16.64 -13.48 6.88
C VAL A 108 -16.11 -12.48 7.91
N LEU A 109 -16.65 -12.48 9.13
CA LEU A 109 -16.18 -11.59 10.20
C LEU A 109 -14.75 -11.91 10.63
N ALA A 110 -14.40 -13.19 10.76
CA ALA A 110 -13.04 -13.62 11.07
C ALA A 110 -12.06 -13.23 9.96
N GLY A 111 -12.42 -13.47 8.69
CA GLY A 111 -11.61 -13.05 7.54
C GLY A 111 -11.44 -11.54 7.46
N ALA A 112 -12.51 -10.78 7.68
CA ALA A 112 -12.48 -9.32 7.73
C ALA A 112 -11.60 -8.81 8.88
N ALA A 113 -11.66 -9.43 10.06
CA ALA A 113 -10.84 -9.06 11.21
C ALA A 113 -9.34 -9.30 10.95
N ILE A 114 -8.98 -10.44 10.36
CA ILE A 114 -7.59 -10.75 9.98
C ILE A 114 -7.09 -9.74 8.94
N PHE A 115 -7.90 -9.45 7.92
CA PHE A 115 -7.55 -8.45 6.91
C PHE A 115 -7.38 -7.06 7.53
N LEU A 116 -8.31 -6.66 8.39
CA LEU A 116 -8.27 -5.37 9.08
C LEU A 116 -7.00 -5.25 9.95
N TYR A 117 -6.64 -6.31 10.68
CA TYR A 117 -5.40 -6.34 11.47
C TYR A 117 -4.18 -6.11 10.57
N TYR A 118 -4.09 -6.82 9.44
CA TYR A 118 -2.98 -6.67 8.52
C TYR A 118 -2.88 -5.24 7.96
N PHE A 119 -3.99 -4.68 7.49
CA PHE A 119 -4.00 -3.37 6.83
C PHE A 119 -4.02 -2.17 7.79
N LEU A 120 -4.44 -2.33 9.05
CA LEU A 120 -4.37 -1.25 10.05
C LEU A 120 -3.09 -1.26 10.86
N VAL A 121 -2.42 -2.41 10.99
CA VAL A 121 -1.22 -2.53 11.83
C VAL A 121 0.03 -2.68 10.98
N LEU A 122 0.09 -3.72 10.14
CA LEU A 122 1.30 -4.03 9.39
C LEU A 122 1.52 -3.09 8.19
N ALA A 123 0.46 -2.79 7.44
CA ALA A 123 0.59 -1.94 6.26
C ALA A 123 1.01 -0.48 6.59
N PRO A 124 0.45 0.19 7.63
CA PRO A 124 0.91 1.52 8.01
C PRO A 124 2.30 1.50 8.61
N TRP A 125 2.66 0.45 9.35
CA TRP A 125 4.02 0.25 9.85
C TRP A 125 5.01 0.18 8.69
N ALA A 126 4.76 -0.69 7.71
CA ALA A 126 5.58 -0.77 6.49
C ALA A 126 5.62 0.57 5.72
N ALA A 127 4.48 1.24 5.57
CA ALA A 127 4.40 2.53 4.91
C ALA A 127 5.22 3.63 5.62
N CYS A 128 5.26 3.61 6.96
CA CYS A 128 6.13 4.50 7.72
C CYS A 128 7.60 4.24 7.38
N PHE A 129 8.07 2.98 7.34
CA PHE A 129 9.47 2.72 6.98
C PHE A 129 9.81 3.10 5.54
N THR A 130 8.86 3.01 4.61
CA THR A 130 9.11 3.35 3.21
C THR A 130 9.00 4.84 2.92
N TYR A 131 8.20 5.59 3.68
CA TYR A 131 7.82 6.98 3.34
C TYR A 131 8.05 8.01 4.47
N ALA A 132 8.52 7.60 5.65
CA ALA A 132 8.79 8.54 6.75
C ALA A 132 10.12 9.29 6.62
N GLY A 133 11.01 8.87 5.70
CA GLY A 133 12.29 9.54 5.48
C GLY A 133 12.07 10.99 5.05
N GLN A 134 12.67 11.94 5.77
CA GLN A 134 12.60 13.35 5.40
C GLN A 134 13.37 13.57 4.11
N GLU A 135 12.71 14.19 3.13
CA GLU A 135 13.33 14.56 1.87
C GLU A 135 13.75 16.03 1.90
N ARG A 136 15.03 16.29 1.64
CA ARG A 136 15.59 17.64 1.54
C ARG A 136 16.19 17.86 0.16
N MET A 137 15.92 19.01 -0.44
CA MET A 137 16.58 19.41 -1.69
C MET A 137 17.92 20.06 -1.34
N ILE A 138 18.98 19.57 -1.96
CA ILE A 138 20.33 20.13 -1.83
C ILE A 138 20.91 20.43 -3.20
N THR A 139 21.81 21.40 -3.28
CA THR A 139 22.56 21.68 -4.52
C THR A 139 23.98 21.21 -4.34
N TYR A 140 24.38 20.19 -5.09
CA TYR A 140 25.73 19.62 -5.04
C TYR A 140 26.39 19.73 -6.41
N LYS A 141 27.57 20.36 -6.47
CA LYS A 141 28.34 20.58 -7.72
C LYS A 141 27.52 21.15 -8.89
N GLY A 142 26.57 22.04 -8.62
CA GLY A 142 25.71 22.66 -9.62
C GLY A 142 24.52 21.82 -10.10
N GLN A 143 24.30 20.63 -9.52
CA GLN A 143 23.11 19.80 -9.75
C GLN A 143 22.19 19.82 -8.52
N THR A 144 20.89 19.82 -8.75
CA THR A 144 19.88 19.69 -7.67
C THR A 144 19.65 18.22 -7.37
N LEU A 145 19.99 17.81 -6.15
CA LEU A 145 19.81 16.45 -5.65
C LEU A 145 18.75 16.42 -4.55
N LEU A 146 18.14 15.25 -4.39
CA LEU A 146 17.21 14.95 -3.32
C LEU A 146 17.92 14.06 -2.30
N GLU A 147 18.20 14.62 -1.13
CA GLU A 147 18.69 13.90 0.05
C GLU A 147 17.49 13.28 0.77
N VAL A 148 17.53 11.97 1.00
CA VAL A 148 16.54 11.25 1.79
C VAL A 148 17.21 10.77 3.06
N ASP A 149 16.68 11.26 4.18
CA ASP A 149 17.09 10.81 5.50
C ASP A 149 16.50 9.43 5.78
N ASN A 150 17.37 8.41 5.73
CA ASN A 150 17.07 7.03 6.08
C ASN A 150 17.70 6.66 7.43
N SER A 151 18.03 7.65 8.27
CA SER A 151 18.65 7.46 9.57
C SER A 151 17.68 6.83 10.57
N PHE A 152 17.68 5.51 10.67
CA PHE A 152 16.89 4.82 11.69
C PHE A 152 17.65 4.70 13.03
N LEU A 153 18.86 4.14 13.00
CA LEU A 153 19.73 3.96 14.18
C LEU A 153 21.14 4.56 13.98
N ASP A 154 21.60 4.63 12.74
CA ASP A 154 22.88 5.22 12.34
C ASP A 154 22.58 6.29 11.27
N PRO A 155 23.26 7.46 11.26
CA PRO A 155 23.00 8.50 10.27
C PRO A 155 23.30 8.00 8.86
N MET A 156 22.24 7.86 8.05
CA MET A 156 22.29 7.34 6.69
C MET A 156 21.47 8.24 5.77
N TYR A 157 22.15 8.87 4.83
CA TYR A 157 21.57 9.77 3.85
C TYR A 157 21.79 9.20 2.45
N ASP A 158 20.69 9.04 1.73
CA ASP A 158 20.70 8.56 0.35
C ASP A 158 20.38 9.71 -0.58
N TYR A 159 21.15 9.85 -1.65
CA TYR A 159 21.04 10.95 -2.60
C TYR A 159 20.51 10.46 -3.94
N TYR A 160 19.45 11.10 -4.43
CA TYR A 160 18.77 10.78 -5.68
C TYR A 160 18.69 12.00 -6.60
N THR A 161 18.52 11.77 -7.91
CA THR A 161 18.27 12.85 -8.87
C THR A 161 16.90 13.50 -8.64
N TYR A 162 16.85 14.83 -8.65
CA TYR A 162 15.59 15.56 -8.55
C TYR A 162 14.85 15.60 -9.90
N HIS A 163 13.62 15.09 -9.94
CA HIS A 163 12.75 15.08 -11.12
C HIS A 163 11.42 15.81 -10.93
N GLY A 164 11.30 16.64 -9.88
CA GLY A 164 10.15 17.51 -9.65
C GLY A 164 9.43 17.28 -8.31
N PRO A 165 8.20 17.82 -8.16
CA PRO A 165 7.47 17.80 -6.90
C PRO A 165 6.84 16.43 -6.58
N VAL A 166 6.61 15.59 -7.58
CA VAL A 166 5.88 14.31 -7.43
C VAL A 166 6.79 13.09 -7.57
N PHE A 167 7.78 13.17 -8.44
CA PHE A 167 8.67 12.06 -8.78
C PHE A 167 10.12 12.39 -8.42
N ARG A 168 10.90 11.35 -8.12
CA ARG A 168 12.35 11.38 -7.93
C ARG A 168 13.00 10.32 -8.81
N GLY A 169 14.31 10.40 -9.01
CA GLY A 169 15.08 9.33 -9.65
C GLY A 169 14.99 8.05 -8.82
N ALA A 170 14.92 6.90 -9.48
CA ALA A 170 14.94 5.60 -8.84
C ALA A 170 16.37 5.13 -8.53
N GLU A 171 17.35 5.56 -9.32
CA GLU A 171 18.76 5.27 -9.09
C GLU A 171 19.34 6.06 -7.90
N LEU A 172 19.97 5.32 -6.99
CA LEU A 172 20.76 5.85 -5.89
C LEU A 172 22.09 6.36 -6.45
N LEU A 173 22.35 7.66 -6.32
CA LEU A 173 23.61 8.26 -6.80
C LEU A 173 24.74 8.10 -5.79
N TYR A 174 24.43 8.38 -4.52
CA TYR A 174 25.40 8.31 -3.43
C TYR A 174 24.68 7.88 -2.15
N SER A 175 25.36 7.12 -1.30
CA SER A 175 24.96 6.92 0.09
C SER A 175 26.06 7.41 1.03
N SER A 176 25.68 8.12 2.10
CA SER A 176 26.64 8.64 3.08
C SER A 176 27.40 7.53 3.82
N GLN A 177 26.89 6.30 3.81
CA GLN A 177 27.58 5.15 4.42
C GLN A 177 28.77 4.69 3.57
N GLU A 178 28.63 4.68 2.24
CA GLU A 178 29.72 4.33 1.32
C GLU A 178 30.85 5.36 1.40
N HIS A 179 30.51 6.65 1.50
CA HIS A 179 31.53 7.69 1.62
C HIS A 179 32.34 7.61 2.92
N ARG A 180 31.72 7.17 4.03
CA ARG A 180 32.42 6.92 5.31
C ARG A 180 33.38 5.72 5.25
N LEU A 181 33.14 4.77 4.36
CA LEU A 181 34.01 3.60 4.17
C LEU A 181 35.23 3.94 3.29
N ASP A 182 35.11 4.88 2.35
CA ASP A 182 36.23 5.33 1.53
C ASP A 182 37.18 6.29 2.27
N GLU A 183 36.71 7.00 3.30
CA GLU A 183 37.54 7.91 4.12
C GLU A 183 38.26 7.23 5.31
N ASN A 184 38.02 5.95 5.56
CA ASN A 184 38.64 5.23 6.67
C ASN A 184 39.19 3.85 6.21
N PRO A 185 40.42 3.81 5.65
CA PRO A 185 41.07 2.57 5.21
C PRO A 185 41.41 1.60 6.35
#